data_AF-A0A1Y4SMC3-F1
#
_entry.id   AF-A0A1Y4SMC3-F1
#
_cell.length_a   1.000
_cell.length_b   1.000
_cell.length_c   1.000
_cell.angle_alpha   90.00
_cell.angle_beta   90.00
_cell.angle_gamma   90.00
#
_symmetry.space_group_name_H-M   'P 1'
#
loop_
_entity.id
_entity.type
_entity.pdbx_description
1 polymer ?
#
loop_
_entity_poly.entity_id
_entity_poly.type
_entity_poly.pdbx_seq_one_letter_code
_entity_poly.pdbx_strand_id
1 'polypeptide(L)'
;MGKRYSYGERLKIEYFKCRIKELNYLKYEVRIIQEEIDEITYSINKSNTSIIYISNDQTNINSQNEKWNKLIDKKDQLLRKLEFFNKEIRYINNILDSLAPITRDMVIDLFIEKYTSEKVKDKYFVSNPYQAINDELRYLDIDKF
;
A
#
# COMPACT_ATOMS: atom_id res chain seq x y z
N MET A 1 -30.24 -15.47 16.61
CA MET A 1 -29.09 -14.54 16.50
C MET A 1 -29.52 -13.33 15.68
N GLY A 2 -29.83 -12.21 16.34
CA GLY A 2 -30.24 -10.98 15.66
C GLY A 2 -29.09 -10.38 14.85
N LYS A 3 -29.37 -9.91 13.64
CA LYS A 3 -28.38 -9.20 12.82
C LYS A 3 -27.98 -7.92 13.57
N ARG A 4 -26.72 -7.83 13.98
CA ARG A 4 -26.14 -6.71 14.77
C ARG A 4 -26.03 -5.40 13.98
N TYR A 5 -26.16 -5.45 12.66
CA TYR A 5 -26.02 -4.32 11.75
C TYR A 5 -27.17 -4.27 10.76
N SER A 6 -27.60 -3.08 10.38
CA SER A 6 -28.39 -2.85 9.17
C SER A 6 -27.58 -3.27 7.92
N TYR A 7 -28.28 -3.48 6.81
CA TYR A 7 -27.64 -3.85 5.55
C TYR A 7 -26.64 -2.77 5.08
N GLY A 8 -26.99 -1.49 5.21
CA GLY A 8 -26.12 -0.37 4.84
C GLY A 8 -24.84 -0.30 5.69
N GLU A 9 -24.96 -0.42 7.02
CA GLU A 9 -23.79 -0.43 7.92
C GLU A 9 -22.84 -1.59 7.60
N ARG A 10 -23.40 -2.77 7.28
CA ARG A 10 -22.58 -3.93 6.87
C ARG A 10 -21.80 -3.64 5.58
N LEU A 11 -22.42 -2.99 4.58
CA LEU A 11 -21.73 -2.62 3.34
C LEU A 11 -20.61 -1.62 3.59
N LYS A 12 -20.83 -0.62 4.47
CA LYS A 12 -19.80 0.33 4.88
C LYS A 12 -18.59 -0.36 5.50
N ILE A 13 -18.86 -1.25 6.46
CA ILE A 13 -17.82 -2.02 7.15
C ILE A 13 -17.02 -2.89 6.16
N GLU A 14 -17.69 -3.59 5.24
CA GLU A 14 -16.99 -4.40 4.22
C GLU A 14 -16.19 -3.55 3.24
N TYR A 15 -16.70 -2.39 2.83
CA TYR A 15 -15.98 -1.45 1.98
C TYR A 15 -14.66 -1.00 2.63
N PHE A 16 -14.69 -0.57 3.89
CA PHE A 16 -13.48 -0.18 4.62
C PHE A 16 -12.50 -1.33 4.80
N LYS A 17 -12.97 -2.54 5.10
CA LYS A 17 -12.10 -3.73 5.16
C LYS A 17 -11.37 -3.97 3.84
N CYS A 18 -12.09 -3.86 2.72
CA CYS A 18 -11.49 -4.00 1.38
C CYS A 18 -10.43 -2.93 1.14
N ARG A 19 -10.73 -1.66 1.45
CA ARG A 19 -9.78 -0.55 1.28
C ARG A 19 -8.53 -0.69 2.12
N ILE A 20 -8.64 -1.14 3.37
CA ILE A 20 -7.46 -1.34 4.20
C ILE A 20 -6.61 -2.52 3.71
N LYS A 21 -7.24 -3.63 3.28
CA LYS A 21 -6.50 -4.76 2.67
C LYS A 21 -5.76 -4.33 1.41
N GLU A 22 -6.42 -3.55 0.55
CA GLU A 22 -5.84 -2.97 -0.66
C GLU A 22 -4.66 -2.05 -0.32
N LEU A 23 -4.80 -1.18 0.68
CA LEU A 23 -3.71 -0.33 1.17
C LEU A 23 -2.49 -1.15 1.62
N ASN A 24 -2.71 -2.22 2.39
CA ASN A 24 -1.62 -3.08 2.86
C ASN A 24 -0.91 -3.78 1.69
N TYR A 25 -1.66 -4.25 0.71
CA TYR A 25 -1.10 -4.83 -0.52
C TYR A 25 -0.29 -3.80 -1.32
N LEU A 26 -0.82 -2.60 -1.54
CA LEU A 26 -0.12 -1.54 -2.28
C LEU A 26 1.17 -1.11 -1.58
N LYS A 27 1.16 -0.99 -0.24
CA LYS A 27 2.38 -0.70 0.54
C LYS A 27 3.44 -1.79 0.39
N TYR A 28 3.02 -3.05 0.37
CA TYR A 28 3.91 -4.18 0.13
C TYR A 28 4.53 -4.13 -1.28
N GLU A 29 3.71 -3.88 -2.31
CA GLU A 29 4.18 -3.73 -3.69
C GLU A 29 5.14 -2.55 -3.87
N VAL A 30 4.85 -1.40 -3.26
CA VAL A 30 5.73 -0.22 -3.27
C VAL A 30 7.10 -0.57 -2.70
N ARG A 31 7.14 -1.33 -1.59
CA ARG A 31 8.41 -1.77 -0.99
C ARG A 31 9.22 -2.63 -1.96
N ILE A 32 8.59 -3.63 -2.60
CA ILE A 32 9.27 -4.49 -3.59
C ILE A 32 9.82 -3.66 -4.75
N ILE A 33 9.00 -2.76 -5.30
CA ILE A 33 9.43 -1.91 -6.43
C ILE A 33 10.63 -1.04 -6.02
N GLN A 34 10.64 -0.51 -4.81
CA GLN A 34 11.76 0.29 -4.31
C GLN A 34 13.03 -0.54 -4.21
N GLU A 35 12.95 -1.76 -3.65
CA GLU A 35 14.06 -2.71 -3.60
C GLU A 35 14.59 -3.03 -5.01
N GLU A 36 13.73 -3.29 -5.99
CA GLU A 36 14.13 -3.52 -7.38
C GLU A 36 14.80 -2.29 -8.03
N ILE A 37 14.30 -1.08 -7.77
CA ILE A 37 14.92 0.16 -8.28
C ILE A 37 16.31 0.35 -7.69
N ASP A 38 16.50 0.04 -6.41
CA ASP A 38 17.78 0.16 -5.72
C ASP A 38 18.79 -0.87 -6.28
N GLU A 39 18.36 -2.11 -6.54
CA GLU A 39 19.18 -3.14 -7.20
C GLU A 39 19.59 -2.75 -8.62
N ILE A 40 18.66 -2.20 -9.42
CA ILE A 40 18.96 -1.71 -10.77
C ILE A 40 19.94 -0.54 -10.70
N THR A 41 19.74 0.39 -9.76
CA THR A 41 20.61 1.55 -9.56
C THR A 41 22.02 1.12 -9.15
N TYR A 42 22.14 0.13 -8.27
CA TYR A 42 23.42 -0.48 -7.91
C TYR A 42 24.11 -1.14 -9.13
N SER A 43 23.35 -1.88 -9.94
CA SER A 43 23.86 -2.56 -11.15
C SER A 43 24.39 -1.58 -12.19
N ILE A 44 23.68 -0.47 -12.40
CA ILE A 44 24.10 0.68 -13.21
C ILE A 44 25.42 1.24 -12.65
N ASN A 45 25.46 1.61 -11.36
CA ASN A 45 26.65 2.23 -10.76
C ASN A 45 27.90 1.34 -10.77
N LYS A 46 27.74 0.03 -10.54
CA LYS A 46 28.82 -0.98 -10.61
C LYS A 46 29.37 -1.13 -12.03
N SER A 47 28.50 -1.04 -13.03
CA SER A 47 28.90 -1.15 -14.43
C SER A 47 29.68 0.10 -14.89
N ASN A 48 29.38 1.29 -14.35
CA ASN A 48 30.11 2.53 -14.65
C ASN A 48 31.56 2.50 -14.16
N THR A 49 31.80 1.85 -13.02
CA THR A 49 33.17 1.65 -12.50
C THR A 49 33.97 0.67 -13.36
N SER A 50 33.29 -0.23 -14.07
CA SER A 50 33.90 -1.27 -14.92
C SER A 50 34.26 -0.75 -16.32
N ILE A 51 33.45 0.16 -16.88
CA ILE A 51 33.65 0.74 -18.22
C ILE A 51 34.92 1.61 -18.28
N ILE A 52 35.30 2.26 -17.17
CA ILE A 52 36.53 3.05 -17.08
C ILE A 52 37.79 2.16 -17.25
N TYR A 53 37.68 0.84 -17.04
CA TYR A 53 38.81 -0.09 -17.04
C TYR A 53 38.87 -1.06 -18.23
N ILE A 54 37.89 -1.09 -19.16
CA ILE A 54 37.82 -2.15 -20.18
C ILE A 54 37.62 -1.61 -21.62
N SER A 55 38.75 -1.58 -22.34
CA SER A 55 38.96 -1.93 -23.76
C SER A 55 38.56 -0.98 -24.90
N ASN A 56 39.52 -0.80 -25.82
CA ASN A 56 39.43 -0.18 -27.15
C ASN A 56 38.57 -0.98 -28.17
N ASP A 57 37.65 -1.84 -27.74
CA ASP A 57 36.90 -2.76 -28.62
C ASP A 57 35.43 -2.32 -28.80
N GLN A 58 35.11 -1.84 -30.01
CA GLN A 58 33.83 -1.20 -30.35
C GLN A 58 32.60 -2.12 -30.20
N THR A 59 32.77 -3.43 -30.41
CA THR A 59 31.70 -4.44 -30.30
C THR A 59 31.27 -4.68 -28.85
N ASN A 60 32.21 -4.61 -27.91
CA ASN A 60 31.94 -4.80 -26.48
C ASN A 60 31.20 -3.60 -25.89
N ILE A 61 31.53 -2.40 -26.36
CA ILE A 61 30.86 -1.14 -25.99
C ILE A 61 29.37 -1.16 -26.42
N ASN A 62 29.06 -1.59 -27.64
CA ASN A 62 27.68 -1.64 -28.12
C ASN A 62 26.81 -2.64 -27.32
N SER A 63 27.36 -3.81 -26.99
CA SER A 63 26.66 -4.82 -26.18
C SER A 63 26.38 -4.33 -24.75
N GLN A 64 27.34 -3.62 -24.14
CA GLN A 64 27.13 -3.05 -22.81
C GLN A 64 26.10 -1.92 -22.86
N ASN A 65 26.18 -1.01 -23.83
CA ASN A 65 25.20 0.07 -24.00
C ASN A 65 23.76 -0.47 -24.15
N GLU A 66 23.57 -1.58 -24.85
CA GLU A 66 22.25 -2.21 -24.99
C GLU A 66 21.72 -2.76 -23.65
N LYS A 67 22.57 -3.42 -22.85
CA LYS A 67 22.19 -3.90 -21.51
C LYS A 67 21.86 -2.75 -20.57
N TRP A 68 22.61 -1.66 -20.67
CA TRP A 68 22.39 -0.43 -19.93
C TRP A 68 21.05 0.22 -20.25
N ASN A 69 20.74 0.39 -21.54
CA ASN A 69 19.46 0.93 -21.97
C ASN A 69 18.30 0.07 -21.46
N LYS A 70 18.42 -1.26 -21.50
CA LYS A 70 17.40 -2.17 -20.93
C LYS A 70 17.19 -1.97 -19.42
N LEU A 71 18.26 -1.73 -18.66
CA LEU A 71 18.17 -1.46 -17.22
C LEU A 71 17.52 -0.10 -16.93
N ILE A 72 17.86 0.93 -17.72
CA ILE A 72 17.26 2.27 -17.64
C ILE A 72 15.76 2.19 -17.97
N ASP A 73 15.39 1.53 -19.07
CA ASP A 73 14.00 1.33 -19.46
C ASP A 73 13.21 0.58 -18.38
N LYS A 74 13.80 -0.47 -17.78
CA LYS A 74 13.18 -1.20 -16.67
C LYS A 74 12.98 -0.29 -15.45
N LYS A 75 13.98 0.53 -15.10
CA LYS A 75 13.88 1.49 -14.00
C LYS A 75 12.76 2.50 -14.24
N ASP A 76 12.64 3.04 -15.46
CA ASP A 76 11.60 4.00 -15.82
C ASP A 76 10.19 3.38 -15.74
N GLN A 77 10.04 2.12 -16.17
CA GLN A 77 8.78 1.39 -16.00
C GLN A 77 8.40 1.21 -14.53
N LEU A 78 9.36 0.83 -13.69
CA LEU A 78 9.16 0.68 -12.25
C LEU A 78 8.79 2.01 -11.58
N LEU A 79 9.44 3.12 -11.97
CA LEU A 79 9.11 4.46 -11.46
C LEU A 79 7.68 4.89 -11.83
N ARG A 80 7.22 4.60 -13.05
CA ARG A 80 5.81 4.86 -13.44
C ARG A 80 4.83 4.02 -12.62
N LYS A 81 5.16 2.75 -12.37
CA LYS A 81 4.34 1.85 -11.52
C LYS A 81 4.30 2.35 -10.07
N LEU A 82 5.43 2.83 -9.56
CA LEU A 82 5.56 3.44 -8.23
C LEU A 82 4.69 4.69 -8.09
N GLU A 83 4.72 5.58 -9.08
CA GLU A 83 3.87 6.79 -9.11
C GLU A 83 2.38 6.41 -9.08
N PHE A 84 1.98 5.44 -9.89
CA PHE A 84 0.61 4.93 -9.90
C PHE A 84 0.18 4.39 -8.53
N PHE A 85 0.98 3.51 -7.91
CA PHE A 85 0.65 2.97 -6.59
C PHE A 85 0.62 4.02 -5.50
N ASN A 86 1.52 5.01 -5.52
CA ASN A 86 1.49 6.11 -4.55
C ASN A 86 0.23 6.98 -4.70
N LYS A 87 -0.27 7.16 -5.93
CA LYS A 87 -1.55 7.84 -6.18
C LYS A 87 -2.72 7.05 -5.60
N GLU A 88 -2.78 5.75 -5.84
CA GLU A 88 -3.83 4.88 -5.28
C GLU A 88 -3.78 4.81 -3.76
N ILE A 89 -2.59 4.70 -3.16
CA ILE A 89 -2.40 4.78 -1.71
C ILE A 89 -2.95 6.09 -1.15
N ARG A 90 -2.67 7.23 -1.80
CA ARG A 90 -3.17 8.54 -1.37
C ARG A 90 -4.70 8.60 -1.46
N TYR A 91 -5.28 8.06 -2.54
CA TYR A 91 -6.73 7.98 -2.69
C TYR A 91 -7.37 7.14 -1.57
N ILE A 92 -6.82 5.97 -1.28
CA ILE A 92 -7.31 5.11 -0.20
C ILE A 92 -7.13 5.78 1.16
N ASN A 93 -5.98 6.40 1.43
CA ASN A 93 -5.79 7.14 2.68
C ASN A 93 -6.82 8.25 2.86
N ASN A 94 -7.15 9.01 1.80
CA ASN A 94 -8.21 10.02 1.87
C ASN A 94 -9.57 9.41 2.25
N ILE A 95 -9.88 8.20 1.76
CA ILE A 95 -11.09 7.46 2.17
C ILE A 95 -10.99 7.07 3.65
N LEU A 96 -9.84 6.53 4.08
CA LEU A 96 -9.67 6.06 5.46
C LEU A 96 -9.58 7.20 6.48
N ASP A 97 -9.09 8.37 6.08
CA ASP A 97 -8.99 9.58 6.90
C ASP A 97 -10.36 10.24 7.11
N SER A 98 -11.41 9.75 6.43
CA SER A 98 -12.78 10.05 6.81
C SER A 98 -13.16 9.43 8.17
N LEU A 99 -12.46 8.36 8.59
CA LEU A 99 -12.57 7.80 9.93
C LEU A 99 -11.61 8.51 10.88
N ALA A 100 -12.02 8.68 12.13
CA ALA A 100 -11.14 8.99 13.23
C ALA A 100 -10.02 7.92 13.31
N PRO A 101 -8.77 8.33 13.61
CA PRO A 101 -7.64 7.40 13.67
C PRO A 101 -7.88 6.19 14.59
N ILE A 102 -8.50 6.41 15.75
CA ILE A 102 -8.84 5.35 16.71
C ILE A 102 -9.81 4.34 16.10
N THR A 103 -10.82 4.78 15.36
CA THR A 103 -11.81 3.91 14.72
C THR A 103 -11.20 3.12 13.57
N ARG A 104 -10.35 3.75 12.76
CA ARG A 104 -9.58 3.04 11.74
C ARG A 104 -8.74 1.92 12.36
N ASP A 105 -8.02 2.21 13.44
CA ASP A 105 -7.16 1.24 14.12
C ASP A 105 -7.98 0.11 14.76
N MET A 106 -9.14 0.43 15.35
CA MET A 106 -10.07 -0.60 15.86
C MET A 106 -10.62 -1.48 14.73
N VAL A 107 -10.92 -0.92 13.55
CA VAL A 107 -11.36 -1.68 12.37
C VAL A 107 -10.26 -2.66 11.92
N ILE A 108 -9.01 -2.20 11.89
CA ILE A 108 -7.85 -3.05 11.58
C ILE A 108 -7.77 -4.20 12.57
N ASP A 109 -7.70 -3.89 13.86
CA ASP A 109 -7.50 -4.89 14.90
C ASP A 109 -8.65 -5.92 14.94
N LEU A 110 -9.91 -5.48 14.91
CA LEU A 110 -11.06 -6.40 15.00
C LEU A 110 -11.28 -7.21 13.72
N PHE A 111 -11.23 -6.55 12.57
CA PHE A 111 -11.74 -7.13 11.34
C PHE A 111 -10.68 -7.68 10.41
N ILE A 112 -9.45 -7.19 10.52
CA ILE A 112 -8.32 -7.61 9.67
C ILE A 112 -7.42 -8.55 10.48
N GLU A 113 -6.90 -8.08 11.60
CA GLU A 113 -6.00 -8.85 12.49
C GLU A 113 -6.75 -9.88 13.36
N LYS A 114 -8.09 -9.85 13.32
CA LYS A 114 -8.97 -10.79 14.04
C LYS A 114 -8.74 -10.81 15.55
N TYR A 115 -8.38 -9.67 16.14
CA TYR A 115 -8.28 -9.53 17.59
C TYR A 115 -9.67 -9.71 18.22
N THR A 116 -9.68 -10.26 19.43
CA THR A 116 -10.92 -10.39 20.19
C THR A 116 -11.44 -9.02 20.59
N SER A 117 -12.77 -8.90 20.71
CA SER A 117 -13.42 -7.65 21.15
C SER A 117 -12.90 -7.18 22.51
N GLU A 118 -12.51 -8.10 23.39
CA GLU A 118 -11.98 -7.78 24.72
C GLU A 118 -10.59 -7.16 24.64
N LYS A 119 -9.70 -7.73 23.82
CA LYS A 119 -8.37 -7.17 23.56
C LYS A 119 -8.44 -5.76 22.99
N VAL A 120 -9.38 -5.51 22.08
CA VAL A 120 -9.57 -4.18 21.48
C VAL A 120 -10.20 -3.20 22.47
N LYS A 121 -11.16 -3.66 23.28
CA LYS A 121 -11.72 -2.86 24.37
C LYS A 121 -10.62 -2.37 25.34
N ASP A 122 -9.72 -3.26 25.75
CA ASP A 122 -8.65 -2.92 26.68
C ASP A 122 -7.59 -2.00 26.03
N LYS A 123 -7.26 -2.23 24.75
CA LYS A 123 -6.26 -1.44 24.03
C LYS A 123 -6.71 0.01 23.75
N TYR A 124 -7.98 0.20 23.39
CA TYR A 124 -8.51 1.51 22.98
C TYR A 124 -9.45 2.14 24.02
N PHE A 125 -9.59 1.52 25.20
CA PHE A 125 -10.43 2.00 26.30
C PHE A 125 -11.89 2.29 25.91
N VAL A 126 -12.47 1.42 25.07
CA VAL A 126 -13.86 1.56 24.57
C VAL A 126 -14.77 0.49 25.18
N SER A 127 -15.98 0.88 25.60
CA SER A 127 -16.93 -0.05 26.23
C SER A 127 -17.41 -1.15 25.27
N ASN A 128 -17.65 -0.80 24.00
CA ASN A 128 -18.03 -1.71 22.93
C ASN A 128 -17.37 -1.28 21.61
N PRO A 129 -16.27 -1.94 21.19
CA PRO A 129 -15.57 -1.60 19.96
C PRO A 129 -16.44 -1.65 18.70
N TYR A 130 -17.35 -2.62 18.62
CA TYR A 130 -18.26 -2.75 17.47
C TYR A 130 -19.27 -1.62 17.37
N GLN A 131 -19.75 -1.13 18.53
CA GLN A 131 -20.66 0.01 18.57
C GLN A 131 -19.93 1.31 18.25
N ALA A 132 -18.73 1.52 18.80
CA ALA A 132 -17.92 2.70 18.52
C ALA A 132 -17.65 2.88 17.03
N ILE A 133 -17.29 1.79 16.34
CA ILE A 133 -17.13 1.78 14.88
C ILE A 133 -18.45 2.12 14.18
N ASN A 134 -19.56 1.56 14.65
CA ASN A 134 -20.87 1.77 14.01
C ASN A 134 -21.35 3.22 14.15
N ASP A 135 -21.19 3.79 15.34
CA ASP A 135 -21.60 5.16 15.64
C ASP A 135 -20.88 6.14 14.71
N GLU A 136 -19.60 5.93 14.45
CA GLU A 136 -18.84 6.78 13.54
C GLU A 136 -19.24 6.57 12.07
N LEU A 137 -19.41 5.32 11.64
CA LEU A 137 -19.84 4.99 10.27
C LEU A 137 -21.25 5.49 9.94
N ARG A 138 -22.08 5.72 10.96
CA ARG A 138 -23.43 6.26 10.79
C ARG A 138 -23.42 7.69 10.24
N TYR A 139 -22.44 8.49 10.65
CA TYR A 139 -22.32 9.91 10.24
C TYR A 139 -21.46 10.12 9.00
N LEU A 140 -20.83 9.05 8.49
CA LEU A 140 -20.07 9.11 7.27
C LEU A 140 -20.97 9.03 6.04
N ASP A 141 -21.21 10.18 5.43
CA ASP A 141 -21.67 10.27 4.04
C ASP A 141 -20.51 9.88 3.13
N ILE A 142 -20.41 8.58 2.87
CA ILE A 142 -19.58 8.09 1.79
C ILE A 142 -20.37 8.39 0.52
N ASP A 143 -20.15 9.57 -0.05
CA ASP A 143 -20.62 9.91 -1.38
C ASP A 143 -20.19 8.78 -2.34
N LYS A 144 -21.17 7.98 -2.76
CA LYS A 144 -21.09 6.70 -3.50
C LYS A 144 -21.02 5.45 -2.63
N PHE A 145 -22.21 4.96 -2.25
CA PHE A 145 -22.52 3.53 -2.29
C PHE A 145 -23.35 3.21 -3.52
#